data_AF-A0A5C9A458-F1
#
_entry.id   AF-A0A5C9A458-F1
#
_cell.length_a   1.000
_cell.length_b   1.000
_cell.length_c   1.000
_cell.angle_alpha   90.00
_cell.angle_beta   90.00
_cell.angle_gamma   90.00
#
_symmetry.space_group_name_H-M   'P 1'
#
loop_
_entity.id
_entity.type
_entity.pdbx_description
1 polymer ?
#
loop_
_entity_poly.entity_id
_entity_poly.type
_entity_poly.pdbx_seq_one_letter_code
_entity_poly.pdbx_strand_id
1 'polypeptide(L)'
;MLTRTLLHMRQLAALLVAASGAWQVAGLWFNPLNEAHLLIALIGAAYLLLSIGLFGQSRFSLFLAMVVPALHLWFLMRLGEGLASLPAAIDLAVILLCARVFWALRHQPSV
;
A
#
# COMPACT_ATOMS: atom_id res chain seq x y z
N MET A 1 -12.86 -21.18 -7.86
CA MET A 1 -12.60 -20.73 -6.48
C MET A 1 -11.35 -19.85 -6.36
N LEU A 2 -10.23 -20.25 -6.99
CA LEU A 2 -8.94 -19.54 -6.90
C LEU A 2 -8.98 -18.07 -7.40
N THR A 3 -9.76 -17.77 -8.43
CA THR A 3 -9.97 -16.39 -8.91
C THR A 3 -10.72 -15.49 -7.93
N ARG A 4 -11.71 -16.03 -7.21
CA ARG A 4 -12.43 -15.27 -6.17
C ARG A 4 -11.50 -14.94 -5.01
N THR A 5 -10.67 -15.87 -4.55
CA THR A 5 -9.75 -15.60 -3.42
C THR A 5 -8.70 -14.56 -3.78
N LEU A 6 -8.15 -14.59 -5.00
CA LEU A 6 -7.22 -13.56 -5.48
C LEU A 6 -7.86 -12.16 -5.55
N LEU A 7 -9.13 -12.09 -5.99
CA LEU A 7 -9.88 -10.84 -6.01
C LEU A 7 -10.05 -10.27 -4.59
N HIS A 8 -10.44 -11.09 -3.62
CA HIS A 8 -10.58 -10.66 -2.23
C HIS A 8 -9.24 -10.22 -1.63
N MET A 9 -8.13 -10.93 -1.90
CA MET A 9 -6.79 -10.53 -1.45
C MET A 9 -6.40 -9.15 -1.99
N ARG A 10 -6.70 -8.90 -3.27
CA ARG A 10 -6.44 -7.60 -3.91
C ARG A 10 -7.33 -6.50 -3.33
N GLN A 11 -8.61 -6.78 -3.08
CA GLN A 11 -9.53 -5.82 -2.44
C GLN A 11 -9.14 -5.51 -1.00
N LEU A 12 -8.69 -6.51 -0.24
CA LEU A 12 -8.16 -6.31 1.11
C LEU A 12 -6.90 -5.45 1.08
N ALA A 13 -5.97 -5.70 0.15
CA ALA A 13 -4.81 -4.84 -0.03
C ALA A 13 -5.23 -3.40 -0.40
N ALA A 14 -6.21 -3.24 -1.30
CA ALA A 14 -6.74 -1.93 -1.67
C ALA A 14 -7.34 -1.19 -0.45
N LEU A 15 -8.11 -1.88 0.38
CA LEU A 15 -8.71 -1.32 1.60
C LEU A 15 -7.66 -0.93 2.63
N LEU A 16 -6.65 -1.77 2.85
CA LEU A 16 -5.54 -1.46 3.78
C LEU A 16 -4.77 -0.23 3.34
N VAL A 17 -4.43 -0.14 2.05
CA VAL A 17 -3.74 1.02 1.48
C VAL A 17 -4.63 2.26 1.56
N ALA A 18 -5.93 2.14 1.25
CA ALA A 18 -6.86 3.26 1.31
C ALA A 18 -7.02 3.80 2.74
N ALA A 19 -7.22 2.91 3.72
CA ALA A 19 -7.35 3.28 5.12
C ALA A 19 -6.05 3.91 5.66
N SER A 20 -4.90 3.34 5.33
CA SER A 20 -3.59 3.89 5.70
C SER A 20 -3.34 5.27 5.06
N GLY A 21 -3.61 5.41 3.77
CA GLY A 21 -3.46 6.69 3.06
C GLY A 21 -4.40 7.76 3.60
N ALA A 22 -5.66 7.40 3.86
CA ALA A 22 -6.63 8.30 4.47
C ALA A 22 -6.19 8.75 5.86
N TRP A 23 -5.66 7.85 6.69
CA TRP A 23 -5.12 8.18 8.01
C TRP A 23 -3.93 9.15 7.93
N GLN A 24 -2.98 8.89 7.02
CA GLN A 24 -1.81 9.76 6.83
C GLN A 24 -2.20 11.17 6.39
N VAL A 25 -3.16 11.30 5.47
CA VAL A 25 -3.69 12.59 5.03
C VAL A 25 -4.51 13.28 6.14
N ALA A 26 -5.37 12.53 6.84
CA ALA A 26 -6.13 13.04 7.98
C ALA A 26 -5.23 13.54 9.11
N GLY A 27 -4.04 12.96 9.26
CA GLY A 27 -3.01 13.40 10.20
C GLY A 27 -2.66 14.88 10.08
N LEU A 28 -2.83 15.52 8.92
CA LEU A 28 -2.62 16.97 8.75
C LEU A 28 -3.56 17.84 9.57
N TRP A 29 -4.77 17.35 9.90
CA TRP A 29 -5.73 18.09 10.72
C TRP A 29 -5.42 17.99 12.22
N PHE A 30 -4.68 16.96 12.63
CA PHE A 30 -4.41 16.68 14.04
C PHE A 30 -2.99 17.06 14.48
N ASN A 31 -2.10 17.32 13.53
CA ASN A 31 -0.70 17.60 13.80
C ASN A 31 -0.28 18.97 13.25
N PRO A 32 0.71 19.63 13.87
CA PRO A 32 1.24 20.89 13.35
C PRO A 32 1.84 20.68 11.96
N LEU A 33 1.60 21.64 11.05
CA LEU A 33 2.20 21.61 9.72
C LEU A 33 3.72 21.75 9.84
N ASN A 34 4.41 20.66 9.51
CA ASN A 34 5.86 20.58 9.42
C ASN A 34 6.22 19.76 8.18
N GLU A 35 7.45 19.89 7.68
CA GLU A 35 7.95 19.21 6.50
C GLU A 35 7.76 17.68 6.59
N ALA A 36 8.00 17.10 7.77
CA ALA A 36 7.80 15.68 8.01
C ALA A 36 6.33 15.23 7.83
N HIS A 37 5.38 15.97 8.41
CA HIS A 37 3.95 15.65 8.27
C HIS A 37 3.45 15.87 6.85
N LEU A 38 4.00 16.84 6.13
CA LEU A 38 3.68 17.06 4.72
C LEU A 38 4.16 15.90 3.83
N LEU A 39 5.37 15.38 4.09
CA LEU A 39 5.87 14.19 3.40
C LEU A 39 5.01 12.96 3.69
N ILE A 40 4.61 12.75 4.95
CA ILE A 40 3.70 11.66 5.32
C ILE A 40 2.37 11.78 4.58
N ALA A 41 1.80 12.98 4.51
CA ALA A 41 0.55 13.20 3.77
C ALA A 41 0.71 12.99 2.25
N LEU A 42 1.87 13.36 1.68
CA LEU A 42 2.18 13.09 0.28
C LEU A 42 2.26 11.58 -0.01
N ILE A 43 2.88 10.82 0.87
CA ILE A 43 2.91 9.34 0.80
C ILE A 43 1.48 8.80 0.95
N GLY A 44 0.70 9.34 1.87
CA GLY A 44 -0.72 9.00 2.04
C GLY A 44 -1.55 9.25 0.79
N ALA A 45 -1.32 10.36 0.09
CA ALA A 45 -1.96 10.66 -1.19
C ALA A 45 -1.55 9.64 -2.28
N ALA A 46 -0.27 9.26 -2.35
CA ALA A 46 0.19 8.20 -3.24
C ALA A 46 -0.50 6.86 -2.93
N TYR A 47 -0.71 6.54 -1.66
CA TYR A 47 -1.46 5.35 -1.23
C TYR A 47 -2.91 5.42 -1.70
N LEU A 48 -3.58 6.56 -1.56
CA LEU A 48 -4.96 6.72 -2.05
C LEU A 48 -5.05 6.49 -3.57
N LEU A 49 -4.15 7.07 -4.37
CA LEU A 49 -4.10 6.82 -5.82
C LEU A 49 -3.85 5.34 -6.14
N LEU A 50 -2.98 4.70 -5.37
CA LEU A 50 -2.62 3.30 -5.54
C LEU A 50 -3.79 2.37 -5.18
N SER A 51 -4.60 2.72 -4.19
CA SER A 51 -5.82 1.98 -3.83
C SER A 51 -6.83 1.94 -4.97
N ILE A 52 -7.00 3.06 -5.70
CA ILE A 52 -7.84 3.13 -6.90
C ILE A 52 -7.31 2.17 -7.97
N GLY A 53 -5.99 2.16 -8.19
CA GLY A 53 -5.34 1.23 -9.12
C GLY A 53 -5.50 -0.23 -8.70
N LEU A 54 -5.51 -0.53 -7.39
CA LEU A 54 -5.72 -1.88 -6.85
C LEU A 54 -7.18 -2.34 -6.98
N PHE A 55 -8.17 -1.45 -7.00
CA PHE A 55 -9.55 -1.86 -7.33
C PHE A 55 -9.74 -2.25 -8.81
N GLY A 56 -8.86 -1.80 -9.71
CA GLY A 56 -8.87 -2.19 -11.13
C GLY A 56 -8.37 -3.62 -11.40
N GLN A 57 -8.13 -3.95 -12.67
CA GLN A 57 -7.59 -5.27 -13.11
C GLN A 57 -6.09 -5.23 -13.45
N SER A 58 -5.46 -4.06 -13.43
CA SER A 58 -4.09 -3.90 -13.91
C SER A 58 -3.07 -4.65 -13.04
N ARG A 59 -2.09 -5.31 -13.69
CA ARG A 59 -0.92 -5.91 -13.03
C ARG A 59 0.10 -4.87 -12.59
N PHE A 60 0.13 -3.74 -13.30
CA PHE A 60 1.02 -2.64 -12.97
C PHE A 60 0.72 -2.09 -11.58
N SER A 61 -0.56 -2.02 -11.17
CA SER A 61 -0.90 -1.56 -9.82
C SER A 61 -0.50 -2.55 -8.73
N LEU A 62 -0.45 -3.87 -8.99
CA LEU A 62 0.12 -4.84 -8.04
C LEU A 62 1.62 -4.64 -7.86
N PHE A 63 2.34 -4.37 -8.95
CA PHE A 63 3.76 -4.07 -8.89
C PHE A 63 4.02 -2.79 -8.09
N LEU A 64 3.28 -1.72 -8.41
CA LEU A 64 3.38 -0.46 -7.70
C LEU A 64 3.04 -0.61 -6.21
N ALA A 65 2.05 -1.46 -5.89
CA ALA A 65 1.64 -1.80 -4.53
C ALA A 65 2.67 -2.61 -3.74
N MET A 66 3.70 -3.14 -4.39
CA MET A 66 4.86 -3.70 -3.70
C MET A 66 5.97 -2.65 -3.54
N VAL A 67 6.23 -1.89 -4.61
CA VAL A 67 7.34 -0.92 -4.64
C VAL A 67 7.10 0.27 -3.71
N VAL A 68 5.90 0.87 -3.73
CA VAL A 68 5.60 2.08 -2.95
C VAL A 68 5.64 1.79 -1.44
N PRO A 69 5.00 0.73 -0.91
CA PRO A 69 5.13 0.38 0.49
C PRO A 69 6.53 -0.08 0.89
N ALA A 70 7.28 -0.74 -0.01
CA ALA A 70 8.68 -1.09 0.28
C ALA A 70 9.56 0.16 0.43
N LEU A 71 9.33 1.18 -0.41
CA LEU A 71 10.02 2.47 -0.29
C LEU A 71 9.64 3.20 1.00
N HIS A 72 8.36 3.17 1.38
CA HIS A 72 7.90 3.74 2.64
C HIS A 72 8.51 3.01 3.86
N LEU A 73 8.57 1.68 3.83
CA LEU A 73 9.22 0.87 4.87
C LEU A 73 10.71 1.21 5.01
N TRP A 74 11.41 1.36 3.88
CA TRP A 74 12.82 1.77 3.86
C TRP A 74 13.01 3.17 4.46
N PHE A 75 12.10 4.10 4.15
CA PHE A 75 12.10 5.44 4.73
C PHE A 75 11.87 5.42 6.25
N LEU A 76 10.89 4.63 6.73
CA LEU A 76 10.61 4.45 8.16
C LEU A 76 11.83 3.89 8.91
N MET A 77 12.49 2.86 8.38
CA MET A 77 13.70 2.32 9.01
C MET A 77 14.80 3.37 9.13
N ARG A 78 14.93 4.27 8.14
CA ARG A 78 15.92 5.35 8.16
C ARG A 78 15.61 6.41 9.23
N LEU A 79 14.34 6.57 9.59
CA LEU A 79 13.89 7.41 10.70
C LEU A 79 14.04 6.74 12.07
N GLY A 80 14.46 5.47 12.12
CA GLY A 80 14.57 4.70 13.36
C GLY A 80 13.26 4.09 13.85
N GLU A 81 12.19 4.17 13.04
CA GLU A 81 10.92 3.51 13.33
C GLU A 81 11.09 2.00 13.22
N GLY A 82 10.60 1.28 14.25
CA GLY A 82 10.71 -0.16 14.31
C GLY A 82 9.79 -0.85 13.29
N LEU A 83 10.22 -2.04 12.84
CA LEU A 83 9.39 -2.95 12.04
C LEU A 83 8.09 -3.38 12.75
N ALA A 84 8.03 -3.22 14.07
CA ALA A 84 6.85 -3.47 14.89
C ALA A 84 5.83 -2.30 14.88
N SER A 85 6.13 -1.20 14.19
CA SER A 85 5.19 -0.08 14.05
C SER A 85 3.98 -0.50 13.21
N LEU A 86 2.81 0.05 13.54
CA LEU A 86 1.56 -0.22 12.82
C LEU A 86 1.67 0.07 11.30
N PRO A 87 2.28 1.19 10.85
CA PRO A 87 2.45 1.45 9.42
C PRO A 87 3.31 0.41 8.72
N ALA A 88 4.42 -0.01 9.35
CA ALA A 88 5.29 -1.04 8.81
C ALA A 88 4.58 -2.40 8.67
N ALA A 89 3.74 -2.76 9.66
CA ALA A 89 2.94 -3.98 9.59
C ALA A 89 1.92 -3.95 8.46
N ILE A 90 1.27 -2.81 8.24
CA ILE A 90 0.32 -2.61 7.11
C ILE A 90 1.06 -2.75 5.78
N ASP A 91 2.21 -2.09 5.63
CA ASP A 91 3.01 -2.15 4.40
C ASP A 91 3.45 -3.58 4.08
N LEU A 92 3.94 -4.30 5.10
CA LEU A 92 4.33 -5.70 4.96
C LEU A 92 3.14 -6.57 4.51
N ALA A 93 1.96 -6.38 5.13
CA ALA A 93 0.76 -7.11 4.76
C ALA A 93 0.34 -6.83 3.30
N VAL A 94 0.38 -5.57 2.88
CA VAL A 94 0.05 -5.16 1.50
C VAL A 94 1.05 -5.79 0.51
N ILE A 95 2.35 -5.74 0.80
CA ILE A 95 3.39 -6.34 -0.04
C ILE A 95 3.14 -7.84 -0.19
N LEU A 96 2.89 -8.56 0.90
CA LEU A 96 2.66 -10.01 0.88
C LEU A 96 1.40 -10.39 0.10
N LEU A 97 0.29 -9.67 0.31
CA LEU A 97 -0.96 -9.88 -0.43
C LEU A 97 -0.75 -9.62 -1.93
N CYS A 98 -0.12 -8.50 -2.29
CA CYS A 98 0.12 -8.15 -3.70
C CYS A 98 1.11 -9.11 -4.36
N ALA A 99 2.18 -9.51 -3.67
CA ALA A 99 3.13 -10.50 -4.16
C ALA A 99 2.47 -11.86 -4.39
N ARG A 100 1.58 -12.29 -3.47
CA ARG A 100 0.86 -13.55 -3.62
C ARG A 100 -0.08 -13.54 -4.83
N VAL A 101 -0.76 -12.42 -5.06
CA VAL A 101 -1.64 -12.22 -6.23
C VAL A 101 -0.83 -12.15 -7.52
N PHE A 102 0.25 -11.37 -7.53
CA PHE A 102 1.14 -11.24 -8.67
C PHE A 102 1.74 -12.59 -9.07
N TRP A 103 2.23 -13.36 -8.09
CA TRP A 103 2.74 -14.71 -8.30
C TRP A 103 1.68 -15.64 -8.88
N ALA A 104 0.43 -15.57 -8.40
CA ALA A 104 -0.65 -16.41 -8.91
C ALA A 104 -1.04 -16.07 -10.36
N LEU A 105 -0.93 -14.79 -10.76
CA LEU A 105 -1.28 -14.31 -12.10
C LEU A 105 -0.14 -14.44 -13.12
N ARG A 106 1.07 -14.86 -12.71
CA ARG A 106 2.28 -14.87 -13.56
C ARG A 106 2.16 -15.67 -14.86
N HIS A 107 1.31 -16.69 -14.90
CA HIS A 107 1.12 -17.54 -16.09
C HIS A 107 -0.14 -17.18 -16.90
N GLN A 108 -0.93 -16.21 -16.44
CA GLN A 108 -2.10 -15.77 -17.20
C GLN A 108 -1.64 -14.76 -18.26
N PRO A 109 -2.18 -14.77 -19.48
CA PRO A 109 -1.90 -13.72 -20.46
C PRO A 109 -2.42 -12.38 -19.95
N SER A 110 -1.65 -11.30 -20.14
CA SER A 110 -2.15 -9.95 -19.90
C SER A 110 -3.16 -9.63 -21.01
N VAL A 111 -4.44 -9.55 -20.63
CA VAL A 111 -5.49 -8.95 -21.46
C VAL A 111 -5.35 -7.44 -21.49
#